data_AF-A0A2V5PC18-F1
#
_entry.id   AF-A0A2V5PC18-F1
#
_cell.length_a   1.000
_cell.length_b   1.000
_cell.length_c   1.000
_cell.angle_alpha   90.00
_cell.angle_beta   90.00
_cell.angle_gamma   90.00
#
_symmetry.space_group_name_H-M   'P 1'
#
loop_
_entity.id
_entity.type
_entity.pdbx_description
1 polymer ?
#
loop_
_entity_poly.entity_id
_entity_poly.type
_entity_poly.pdbx_seq_one_letter_code
_entity_poly.pdbx_strand_id
1 'polypeptide(L)'
;MHFATEFWLTRFCFQRALGCIYLIAFLIATSQFIPLLGERGLQPVRRFLRRVPFRRAPSLFYIHCSDRFITAAIWCGIALSLFAVTGWSESFGLIVSMIAWALLWMIYLSLVNVGQTFYGFGWETMLAETGFLAIFLGSSDAHPPVVVMWLIVWVLFRTMFGAGMIKLRSDPCWRNLTCLFYHYETQPLPNPLSWYL
;
A
#
# COMPACT_ATOMS: atom_id res chain seq x y z
N MET A 1 33.45 0.92 -5.49
CA MET A 1 32.17 1.36 -4.88
C MET A 1 31.56 2.51 -5.71
N HIS A 2 31.28 2.29 -7.00
CA HIS A 2 30.58 3.26 -7.86
C HIS A 2 29.04 3.09 -7.85
N PHE A 3 28.54 2.03 -7.23
CA PHE A 3 27.11 1.69 -7.22
C PHE A 3 26.25 2.62 -6.34
N ALA A 4 26.82 3.28 -5.32
CA ALA A 4 26.04 4.09 -4.37
C ALA A 4 25.72 5.52 -4.87
N THR A 5 26.44 6.00 -5.89
CA THR A 5 26.27 7.34 -6.47
C THR A 5 25.19 7.43 -7.55
N GLU A 6 24.73 6.30 -8.12
CA GLU A 6 23.87 6.27 -9.33
C GLU A 6 22.37 6.07 -9.05
N PHE A 7 21.96 5.71 -7.84
CA PHE A 7 20.55 5.37 -7.54
C PHE A 7 19.63 6.58 -7.31
N TRP A 8 20.12 7.82 -7.49
CA TRP A 8 19.29 9.02 -7.34
C TRP A 8 18.04 8.97 -8.23
N LEU A 9 18.20 8.60 -9.52
CA LEU A 9 17.08 8.57 -10.46
C LEU A 9 16.08 7.48 -10.08
N THR A 10 16.57 6.29 -9.71
CA THR A 10 15.73 5.18 -9.24
C THR A 10 14.94 5.58 -8.00
N ARG A 11 15.61 6.18 -7.01
CA ARG A 11 14.99 6.68 -5.79
C ARG A 11 13.91 7.72 -6.10
N PHE A 12 14.23 8.70 -6.92
CA PHE A 12 13.32 9.76 -7.35
C PHE A 12 12.06 9.17 -8.01
N CYS A 13 12.23 8.37 -9.07
CA CYS A 13 11.12 7.75 -9.79
C CYS A 13 10.28 6.84 -8.87
N PHE A 14 10.93 6.08 -7.99
CA PHE A 14 10.26 5.21 -7.04
C PHE A 14 9.39 5.99 -6.05
N GLN A 15 9.92 7.07 -5.44
CA GLN A 15 9.16 7.89 -4.49
C GLN A 15 7.98 8.59 -5.17
N ARG A 16 8.15 9.10 -6.40
CA ARG A 16 7.03 9.68 -7.17
C ARG A 16 5.95 8.64 -7.47
N ALA A 17 6.34 7.48 -7.99
CA ALA A 17 5.42 6.40 -8.34
C ALA A 17 4.67 5.88 -7.11
N LEU A 18 5.38 5.66 -6.00
CA LEU A 18 4.79 5.22 -4.74
C LEU A 18 3.83 6.28 -4.17
N GLY A 19 4.20 7.56 -4.22
CA GLY A 19 3.32 8.67 -3.86
C GLY A 19 2.03 8.69 -4.69
N CYS A 20 2.13 8.45 -6.00
CA CYS A 20 0.95 8.34 -6.88
C CYS A 20 0.07 7.14 -6.52
N ILE A 21 0.67 5.99 -6.19
CA ILE A 21 -0.08 4.80 -5.76
C ILE A 21 -0.83 5.08 -4.44
N TYR A 22 -0.18 5.73 -3.47
CA TYR A 22 -0.84 6.18 -2.24
C TYR A 22 -1.97 7.15 -2.52
N LEU A 23 -1.76 8.13 -3.40
CA LEU A 23 -2.80 9.09 -3.79
C LEU A 23 -4.03 8.37 -4.36
N ILE A 24 -3.82 7.43 -5.29
CA ILE A 24 -4.91 6.62 -5.86
C ILE A 24 -5.61 5.81 -4.77
N ALA A 25 -4.86 5.15 -3.88
CA ALA A 25 -5.42 4.36 -2.79
C ALA A 25 -6.29 5.21 -1.85
N PHE A 26 -5.85 6.42 -1.48
CA PHE A 26 -6.64 7.31 -0.65
C PHE A 26 -7.85 7.90 -1.39
N LEU A 27 -7.74 8.22 -2.68
CA LEU A 27 -8.88 8.64 -3.49
C LEU A 27 -9.95 7.55 -3.56
N ILE A 28 -9.55 6.29 -3.76
CA ILE A 28 -10.46 5.15 -3.68
C ILE A 28 -11.10 5.08 -2.28
N ALA A 29 -10.31 5.24 -1.22
CA ALA A 29 -10.80 5.20 0.15
C ALA A 29 -11.84 6.29 0.46
N THR A 30 -11.75 7.50 -0.14
CA THR A 30 -12.78 8.54 0.05
C THR A 30 -14.16 8.09 -0.39
N SER A 31 -14.22 7.29 -1.46
CA SER A 31 -15.49 6.83 -2.05
C SER A 31 -15.97 5.52 -1.42
N GLN A 32 -15.06 4.65 -1.00
CA GLN A 32 -15.40 3.28 -0.61
C GLN A 32 -15.33 3.02 0.89
N PHE A 33 -14.45 3.69 1.63
CA PHE A 33 -14.17 3.29 3.02
C PHE A 33 -15.37 3.48 3.94
N ILE A 34 -16.04 4.64 3.91
CA ILE A 34 -17.21 4.89 4.76
C ILE A 34 -18.39 3.96 4.43
N PRO A 35 -18.79 3.79 3.15
CA PRO A 35 -19.84 2.84 2.80
C PRO A 35 -19.56 1.39 3.24
N LEU A 36 -18.30 0.95 3.18
CA LEU A 36 -17.92 -0.43 3.51
C LEU A 36 -17.71 -0.64 5.01
N LEU A 37 -17.07 0.31 5.70
CA LEU A 37 -16.43 0.13 7.00
C LEU A 37 -16.80 1.20 8.04
N GLY A 38 -17.54 2.25 7.64
CA GLY A 38 -18.04 3.29 8.55
C GLY A 38 -19.04 2.78 9.58
N GLU A 39 -19.60 3.68 10.40
CA GLU A 39 -20.52 3.32 11.49
C GLU A 39 -21.74 2.52 11.03
N ARG A 40 -22.23 2.80 9.82
CA ARG A 40 -23.36 2.11 9.16
C ARG A 40 -22.91 1.25 7.96
N GLY A 41 -21.62 1.00 7.81
CA GLY A 41 -21.08 0.21 6.72
C GLY A 41 -21.40 -1.28 6.83
N LEU A 42 -21.05 -2.04 5.80
CA LEU A 42 -21.21 -3.50 5.77
C LEU A 42 -20.45 -4.21 6.89
N GLN A 43 -19.24 -3.74 7.21
CA GLN A 43 -18.38 -4.28 8.26
C GLN A 43 -17.87 -3.17 9.19
N PRO A 44 -18.70 -2.62 10.11
CA PRO A 44 -18.34 -1.45 10.88
C PRO A 44 -17.06 -1.60 11.73
N VAL A 45 -16.08 -0.71 11.54
CA VAL A 45 -14.79 -0.70 12.26
C VAL A 45 -14.99 -0.69 13.78
N ARG A 46 -15.99 0.04 14.27
CA ARG A 46 -16.29 0.12 15.71
C ARG A 46 -16.61 -1.24 16.33
N ARG A 47 -17.21 -2.17 15.57
CA ARG A 47 -17.48 -3.55 16.04
C ARG A 47 -16.21 -4.39 16.04
N PHE A 48 -15.34 -4.19 15.06
CA PHE A 48 -14.03 -4.85 14.97
C PHE A 48 -13.11 -4.46 16.13
N LEU A 49 -12.96 -3.15 16.39
CA LEU A 49 -12.09 -2.62 17.46
C LEU A 49 -12.50 -3.08 18.87
N ARG A 50 -13.76 -3.47 19.08
CA ARG A 50 -14.22 -4.04 20.35
C ARG A 50 -13.78 -5.49 20.57
N ARG A 51 -13.46 -6.21 19.48
CA ARG A 51 -13.14 -7.64 19.50
C ARG A 51 -11.66 -7.91 19.32
N VAL A 52 -10.97 -7.03 18.60
CA VAL A 52 -9.56 -7.16 18.28
C VAL A 52 -8.76 -6.17 19.14
N PRO A 53 -7.73 -6.61 19.87
CA PRO A 53 -6.88 -5.71 20.64
C PRO A 53 -5.89 -4.99 19.72
N PHE A 54 -5.48 -3.78 20.14
CA PHE A 54 -4.51 -2.94 19.42
C PHE A 54 -3.24 -3.70 18.99
N ARG A 55 -2.72 -4.61 19.83
CA ARG A 55 -1.51 -5.40 19.52
C ARG A 55 -1.63 -6.28 18.27
N ARG A 56 -2.84 -6.68 17.87
CA ARG A 56 -3.07 -7.50 16.67
C ARG A 56 -3.37 -6.66 15.42
N ALA A 57 -3.86 -5.45 15.60
CA ALA A 57 -4.28 -4.57 14.52
C ALA A 57 -4.03 -3.11 14.93
N PRO A 58 -2.77 -2.66 14.99
CA PRO A 58 -2.45 -1.30 15.44
C PRO A 58 -3.05 -0.26 14.49
N SER A 59 -3.80 0.70 15.03
CA SER A 59 -4.50 1.71 14.22
C SER A 59 -4.76 2.98 15.02
N LEU A 60 -4.74 4.13 14.34
CA LEU A 60 -5.14 5.42 14.90
C LEU A 60 -6.60 5.42 15.41
N PHE A 61 -7.44 4.54 14.87
CA PHE A 61 -8.87 4.50 15.20
C PHE A 61 -9.19 3.93 16.58
N TYR A 62 -8.20 3.41 17.32
CA TYR A 62 -8.37 3.10 18.75
C TYR A 62 -8.44 4.36 19.62
N ILE A 63 -7.83 5.47 19.19
CA ILE A 63 -7.90 6.76 19.91
C ILE A 63 -9.31 7.34 19.74
N HIS A 64 -9.77 7.41 18.50
CA HIS A 64 -11.11 7.89 18.17
C HIS A 64 -11.61 7.21 16.90
N CYS A 65 -12.82 6.65 16.96
CA CYS A 65 -13.45 5.98 15.83
C CYS A 65 -14.78 6.67 15.52
N SER A 66 -14.77 7.59 14.56
CA SER A 66 -15.95 8.21 13.97
C SER A 66 -15.76 8.38 12.47
N ASP A 67 -16.84 8.38 11.70
CA ASP A 67 -16.79 8.53 10.24
C ASP A 67 -16.09 9.83 9.82
N ARG A 68 -16.25 10.90 10.60
CA ARG A 68 -15.58 12.18 10.39
C ARG A 68 -14.06 12.08 10.58
N PHE A 69 -13.61 11.40 11.63
CA PHE A 69 -12.19 11.23 11.90
C PHE A 69 -11.51 10.34 10.86
N ILE A 70 -12.18 9.25 10.45
CA ILE A 70 -11.71 8.38 9.36
C ILE A 70 -11.59 9.18 8.06
N THR A 71 -12.62 9.97 7.72
CA THR A 71 -12.62 10.82 6.53
C THR A 71 -11.49 11.86 6.58
N ALA A 72 -11.29 12.51 7.74
CA ALA A 72 -10.20 13.45 7.93
C ALA A 72 -8.83 12.79 7.76
N ALA A 73 -8.63 11.59 8.31
CA ALA A 73 -7.39 10.83 8.14
C ALA A 73 -7.13 10.50 6.66
N ILE A 74 -8.16 10.11 5.90
CA ILE A 74 -8.06 9.85 4.45
C ILE A 74 -7.65 11.13 3.70
N TRP A 75 -8.28 12.28 3.99
CA TRP A 75 -7.92 13.55 3.37
C TRP A 75 -6.50 14.02 3.74
N CYS A 76 -6.06 13.79 4.98
CA CYS A 76 -4.66 13.99 5.37
C CYS A 76 -3.73 13.09 4.55
N GLY A 77 -4.11 11.83 4.32
CA GLY A 77 -3.40 10.91 3.44
C GLY A 77 -3.27 11.42 2.01
N ILE A 78 -4.35 11.98 1.44
CA ILE A 78 -4.33 12.62 0.11
C ILE A 78 -3.33 13.78 0.09
N ALA A 79 -3.39 14.68 1.07
CA ALA A 79 -2.50 15.84 1.15
C ALA A 79 -1.03 15.42 1.26
N LEU A 80 -0.73 14.44 2.13
CA LEU A 80 0.62 13.88 2.27
C LEU A 80 1.08 13.15 0.99
N SER A 81 0.18 12.47 0.28
CA SER A 81 0.50 11.83 -1.00
C SER A 81 0.85 12.85 -2.06
N LEU A 82 0.07 13.94 -2.18
CA LEU A 82 0.38 15.04 -3.10
C LEU A 82 1.73 15.67 -2.77
N PHE A 83 2.00 15.92 -1.48
CA PHE A 83 3.30 16.41 -1.02
C PHE A 83 4.45 15.45 -1.36
N ALA A 84 4.19 14.14 -1.25
CA ALA A 84 5.09 13.09 -1.66
C ALA A 84 5.14 12.87 -3.18
N VAL A 85 4.29 13.48 -4.01
CA VAL A 85 4.32 13.42 -5.49
C VAL A 85 4.98 14.67 -6.09
N THR A 86 4.88 15.84 -5.47
CA THR A 86 5.51 17.08 -5.97
C THR A 86 7.03 17.17 -5.81
N GLY A 87 7.60 16.42 -4.88
CA GLY A 87 9.04 16.34 -4.61
C GLY A 87 9.41 16.97 -3.27
N TRP A 88 8.48 17.76 -2.74
CA TRP A 88 8.71 18.62 -1.60
C TRP A 88 9.02 17.86 -0.32
N SER A 89 8.45 16.66 -0.16
CA SER A 89 8.78 15.77 0.96
C SER A 89 10.29 15.53 1.12
N GLU A 90 11.02 15.49 0.00
CA GLU A 90 12.46 15.21 0.00
C GLU A 90 13.32 16.46 -0.06
N SER A 91 12.76 17.60 -0.50
CA SER A 91 13.49 18.86 -0.68
C SER A 91 13.76 19.61 0.63
N PHE A 92 12.97 19.36 1.69
CA PHE A 92 13.11 20.02 2.99
C PHE A 92 14.02 19.25 3.97
N GLY A 93 14.81 18.30 3.47
CA GLY A 93 15.78 17.54 4.26
C GLY A 93 15.27 16.19 4.78
N LEU A 94 16.19 15.42 5.37
CA LEU A 94 15.98 14.01 5.74
C LEU A 94 14.82 13.82 6.72
N ILE A 95 14.79 14.60 7.79
CA ILE A 95 13.79 14.46 8.86
C ILE A 95 12.38 14.69 8.32
N VAL A 96 12.19 15.69 7.47
CA VAL A 96 10.90 16.00 6.86
C VAL A 96 10.45 14.87 5.94
N SER A 97 11.36 14.32 5.12
CA SER A 97 11.08 13.13 4.29
C SER A 97 10.62 11.95 5.14
N MET A 98 11.38 11.61 6.20
CA MET A 98 11.06 10.49 7.08
C MET A 98 9.69 10.67 7.76
N ILE A 99 9.40 11.87 8.27
CA ILE A 99 8.11 12.17 8.92
C ILE A 99 6.96 12.09 7.93
N ALA A 100 7.11 12.66 6.73
CA ALA A 100 6.06 12.63 5.71
C ALA A 100 5.70 11.18 5.33
N TRP A 101 6.70 10.36 5.03
CA TRP A 101 6.50 8.94 4.71
C TRP A 101 5.97 8.14 5.92
N ALA A 102 6.42 8.44 7.14
CA ALA A 102 5.95 7.76 8.34
C ALA A 102 4.48 8.07 8.65
N LEU A 103 4.05 9.33 8.48
CA LEU A 103 2.65 9.72 8.63
C LEU A 103 1.78 9.08 7.56
N LEU A 104 2.23 9.11 6.31
CA LEU A 104 1.53 8.47 5.18
C LEU A 104 1.33 6.97 5.43
N TRP A 105 2.41 6.29 5.84
CA TRP A 105 2.39 4.88 6.22
C TRP A 105 1.47 4.61 7.40
N MET A 106 1.54 5.41 8.48
CA MET A 106 0.75 5.22 9.68
C MET A 106 -0.75 5.36 9.42
N ILE A 107 -1.15 6.36 8.62
CA ILE A 107 -2.55 6.57 8.23
C ILE A 107 -3.02 5.37 7.40
N TYR A 108 -2.27 4.97 6.38
CA TYR A 108 -2.67 3.87 5.52
C TYR A 108 -2.71 2.53 6.24
N LEU A 109 -1.69 2.22 7.05
CA LEU A 109 -1.68 1.03 7.90
C LEU A 109 -2.88 0.99 8.85
N SER A 110 -3.30 2.16 9.36
CA SER A 110 -4.50 2.27 10.20
C SER A 110 -5.78 1.88 9.47
N LEU A 111 -5.89 2.19 8.18
CA LEU A 111 -7.01 1.77 7.31
C LEU A 111 -6.95 0.26 7.04
N VAL A 112 -5.77 -0.26 6.65
CA VAL A 112 -5.55 -1.67 6.34
C VAL A 112 -5.90 -2.56 7.54
N ASN A 113 -5.39 -2.22 8.73
CA ASN A 113 -5.56 -3.05 9.93
C ASN A 113 -7.02 -3.14 10.42
N VAL A 114 -7.89 -2.18 10.07
CA VAL A 114 -9.32 -2.23 10.41
C VAL A 114 -10.21 -2.59 9.22
N GLY A 115 -9.64 -2.71 8.03
CA GLY A 115 -10.37 -2.85 6.78
C GLY A 115 -10.93 -4.25 6.49
N GLN A 116 -10.70 -5.20 7.39
CA GLN A 116 -11.35 -6.52 7.41
C GLN A 116 -11.29 -7.23 6.05
N THR A 117 -12.42 -7.71 5.53
CA THR A 117 -12.46 -8.48 4.27
C THR A 117 -12.06 -7.62 3.07
N PHE A 118 -12.45 -6.33 3.06
CA PHE A 118 -12.24 -5.45 1.92
C PHE A 118 -10.77 -5.05 1.73
N TYR A 119 -10.00 -5.01 2.82
CA TYR A 119 -8.55 -4.74 2.79
C TYR A 119 -7.69 -5.99 3.00
N GLY A 120 -8.27 -7.19 2.89
CA GLY A 120 -7.57 -8.46 3.12
C GLY A 120 -6.70 -8.93 1.94
N PHE A 121 -6.68 -8.19 0.82
CA PHE A 121 -5.93 -8.56 -0.38
C PHE A 121 -4.45 -8.20 -0.26
N GLY A 122 -3.60 -9.00 -0.92
CA GLY A 122 -2.14 -8.88 -0.81
C GLY A 122 -1.56 -7.54 -1.26
N TRP A 123 -2.25 -6.79 -2.13
CA TRP A 123 -1.80 -5.47 -2.57
C TRP A 123 -1.82 -4.42 -1.44
N GLU A 124 -2.75 -4.52 -0.48
CA GLU A 124 -2.82 -3.58 0.65
C GLU A 124 -1.60 -3.76 1.56
N THR A 125 -1.27 -5.02 1.88
CA THR A 125 -0.08 -5.37 2.67
C THR A 125 1.20 -4.99 1.93
N MET A 126 1.26 -5.19 0.61
CA MET A 126 2.41 -4.80 -0.21
C MET A 126 2.63 -3.27 -0.19
N LEU A 127 1.56 -2.47 -0.29
CA LEU A 127 1.67 -1.02 -0.18
C LEU A 127 2.13 -0.59 1.23
N ALA A 128 1.63 -1.24 2.28
CA ALA A 128 2.08 -0.98 3.64
C ALA A 128 3.56 -1.35 3.88
N GLU A 129 4.03 -2.47 3.34
CA GLU A 129 5.45 -2.89 3.42
C GLU A 129 6.37 -1.94 2.66
N THR A 130 6.01 -1.58 1.43
CA THR A 130 6.81 -0.65 0.60
C THR A 130 6.81 0.76 1.17
N GLY A 131 5.67 1.24 1.70
CA GLY A 131 5.58 2.52 2.41
C GLY A 131 6.43 2.58 3.66
N PHE A 132 6.53 1.47 4.42
CA PHE A 132 7.44 1.40 5.57
C PHE A 132 8.90 1.57 5.14
N LEU A 133 9.31 0.89 4.06
CA LEU A 133 10.67 1.03 3.51
C LEU A 133 10.94 2.45 3.00
N ALA A 134 9.93 3.11 2.43
CA ALA A 134 10.05 4.47 1.91
C ALA A 134 10.40 5.51 3.00
N ILE A 135 10.07 5.25 4.26
CA ILE A 135 10.50 6.07 5.41
C ILE A 135 12.02 6.21 5.44
N PHE A 136 12.75 5.16 5.06
CA PHE A 136 14.20 5.10 5.14
C PHE A 136 14.90 5.39 3.80
N LEU A 137 14.18 5.81 2.77
CA LEU A 137 14.74 6.02 1.44
C LEU A 137 15.64 7.27 1.34
N GLY A 138 15.42 8.24 2.23
CA GLY A 138 16.21 9.48 2.32
C GLY A 138 15.59 10.70 1.65
N SER A 139 16.29 11.84 1.75
CA SER A 139 16.01 13.12 1.10
C SER A 139 16.88 13.32 -0.15
N SER A 140 16.67 14.40 -0.93
CA SER A 140 17.46 14.74 -2.12
C SER A 140 18.97 14.66 -1.88
N ASP A 141 19.40 15.12 -0.71
CA ASP A 141 20.81 15.32 -0.36
C ASP A 141 21.44 14.09 0.32
N ALA A 142 20.65 13.04 0.57
CA ALA A 142 21.11 11.82 1.21
C ALA A 142 21.38 10.72 0.17
N HIS A 143 22.44 9.96 0.38
CA HIS A 143 22.69 8.75 -0.40
C HIS A 143 21.62 7.70 -0.10
N PRO A 144 20.95 7.12 -1.12
CA PRO A 144 19.98 6.05 -0.92
C PRO A 144 20.62 4.86 -0.19
N PRO A 145 20.07 4.39 0.94
CA PRO A 145 20.68 3.27 1.66
C PRO A 145 20.57 1.99 0.84
N VAL A 146 21.72 1.39 0.51
CA VAL A 146 21.81 0.16 -0.31
C VAL A 146 20.97 -0.98 0.27
N VAL A 147 20.93 -1.10 1.59
CA VAL A 147 20.11 -2.10 2.29
C VAL A 147 18.62 -1.92 1.98
N VAL A 148 18.11 -0.68 1.99
CA VAL A 148 16.70 -0.41 1.71
C VAL A 148 16.36 -0.70 0.24
N MET A 149 17.28 -0.39 -0.69
CA MET A 149 17.11 -0.75 -2.11
C MET A 149 17.01 -2.27 -2.29
N TRP A 150 17.85 -3.06 -1.61
CA TRP A 150 17.75 -4.51 -1.62
C TRP A 150 16.47 -5.03 -0.96
N LEU A 151 15.99 -4.38 0.10
CA LEU A 151 14.71 -4.73 0.73
C LEU A 151 13.52 -4.47 -0.22
N ILE A 152 13.57 -3.42 -1.03
CA ILE A 152 12.54 -3.17 -2.06
C ILE A 152 12.58 -4.27 -3.13
N VAL A 153 13.77 -4.65 -3.60
CA VAL A 153 13.94 -5.77 -4.53
C VAL A 153 13.45 -7.09 -3.91
N TRP A 154 13.72 -7.29 -2.61
CA TRP A 154 13.24 -8.45 -1.87
C TRP A 154 11.70 -8.49 -1.79
N VAL A 155 11.04 -7.35 -1.53
CA VAL A 155 9.57 -7.27 -1.55
C VAL A 155 9.05 -7.67 -2.93
N LEU A 156 9.62 -7.14 -4.01
CA LEU A 156 9.24 -7.50 -5.37
C LEU A 156 9.40 -9.01 -5.64
N PHE A 157 10.56 -9.56 -5.28
CA PHE A 157 10.84 -10.98 -5.41
C PHE A 157 9.82 -11.82 -4.62
N ARG A 158 9.62 -11.50 -3.34
CA ARG A 158 8.69 -12.21 -2.45
C ARG A 158 7.26 -12.18 -3.00
N THR A 159 6.81 -11.05 -3.53
CA THR A 159 5.48 -10.92 -4.12
C THR A 159 5.32 -11.81 -5.36
N MET A 160 6.25 -11.72 -6.30
CA MET A 160 6.20 -12.53 -7.54
C MET A 160 6.31 -14.02 -7.25
N PHE A 161 7.29 -14.39 -6.43
CA PHE A 161 7.51 -15.77 -6.03
C PHE A 161 6.33 -16.32 -5.22
N GLY A 162 5.81 -15.55 -4.26
CA GLY A 162 4.65 -15.91 -3.45
C GLY A 162 3.38 -16.13 -4.28
N ALA A 163 3.13 -15.28 -5.27
CA ALA A 163 2.02 -15.46 -6.20
C ALA A 163 2.12 -16.79 -6.98
N GLY A 164 3.33 -17.17 -7.42
CA GLY A 164 3.59 -18.46 -8.05
C GLY A 164 3.38 -19.65 -7.10
N MET A 165 3.89 -19.56 -5.87
CA MET A 165 3.73 -20.62 -4.87
C MET A 165 2.27 -20.86 -4.50
N ILE A 166 1.46 -19.80 -4.39
CA ILE A 166 0.02 -19.94 -4.11
C ILE A 166 -0.64 -20.71 -5.25
N LYS A 167 -0.36 -20.37 -6.52
CA LYS A 167 -0.88 -21.10 -7.68
C LYS A 167 -0.52 -22.59 -7.64
N LEU A 168 0.77 -22.90 -7.42
CA LEU A 168 1.25 -24.29 -7.31
C LEU A 168 0.65 -25.06 -6.13
N ARG A 169 0.24 -24.38 -5.07
CA ARG A 169 -0.44 -24.98 -3.90
C ARG A 169 -1.93 -25.21 -4.15
N SER A 170 -2.59 -24.31 -4.88
CA SER A 170 -4.05 -24.26 -4.95
C SER A 170 -4.69 -25.37 -5.76
N ASP A 171 -4.20 -25.64 -6.98
CA ASP A 171 -4.88 -26.56 -7.91
C ASP A 171 -3.86 -27.37 -8.73
N PRO A 172 -4.05 -28.71 -8.88
CA PRO A 172 -3.24 -29.54 -9.77
C PRO A 172 -3.07 -29.01 -11.20
N CYS A 173 -4.04 -28.25 -11.74
CA CYS A 173 -3.93 -27.62 -13.07
C CYS A 173 -2.67 -26.77 -13.24
N TRP A 174 -2.20 -26.11 -12.18
CA TRP A 174 -0.98 -25.28 -12.22
C TRP A 174 0.27 -26.14 -12.30
N ARG A 175 0.24 -27.35 -11.73
CA ARG A 175 1.33 -28.34 -11.81
C ARG A 175 1.31 -29.07 -13.15
N ASN A 176 0.13 -29.31 -13.70
CA ASN A 176 -0.08 -29.96 -14.99
C ASN A 176 -0.01 -28.99 -16.18
N LEU A 177 0.26 -27.70 -15.94
CA LEU A 177 0.37 -26.63 -16.94
C LEU A 177 -0.89 -26.39 -17.80
N THR A 178 -2.05 -26.86 -17.35
CA THR A 178 -3.33 -26.70 -18.07
C THR A 178 -4.13 -25.48 -17.63
N CYS A 179 -3.77 -24.85 -16.52
CA CYS A 179 -4.61 -23.81 -15.93
C CYS A 179 -4.78 -22.56 -16.82
N LEU A 180 -3.80 -22.24 -17.67
CA LEU A 180 -3.89 -21.10 -18.59
C LEU A 180 -4.93 -21.26 -19.70
N PHE A 181 -5.43 -22.48 -19.95
CA PHE A 181 -6.48 -22.71 -20.95
C PHE A 181 -7.79 -22.00 -20.59
N TYR A 182 -8.10 -21.84 -19.30
CA TYR A 182 -9.35 -21.25 -18.81
C TYR A 182 -9.13 -20.15 -17.75
N HIS A 183 -7.88 -19.88 -17.36
CA HIS A 183 -7.57 -18.89 -16.31
C HIS A 183 -8.12 -17.49 -16.66
N TYR A 184 -8.00 -17.07 -17.92
CA TYR A 184 -8.45 -15.75 -18.36
C TYR A 184 -9.96 -15.64 -18.52
N GLU A 185 -10.66 -16.75 -18.79
CA GLU A 185 -12.12 -16.78 -18.90
C GLU A 185 -12.81 -16.47 -17.56
N THR A 186 -12.12 -16.74 -16.45
CA THR A 186 -12.66 -16.63 -15.09
C THR A 186 -12.14 -15.43 -14.30
N GLN A 187 -11.34 -14.54 -14.92
CA GLN A 187 -10.83 -13.35 -14.24
C GLN A 187 -11.94 -12.29 -14.06
N PRO A 188 -12.20 -11.80 -12.83
CA PRO A 188 -13.31 -10.90 -12.53
C PRO A 188 -13.05 -9.43 -12.95
N LEU A 189 -12.19 -9.19 -13.94
CA LEU A 189 -11.82 -7.84 -14.39
C LEU A 189 -11.90 -7.72 -15.92
N PRO A 190 -13.10 -7.85 -16.52
CA PRO A 190 -13.28 -7.45 -17.90
C PRO A 190 -13.02 -5.94 -17.98
N ASN A 191 -11.97 -5.55 -18.67
CA ASN A 191 -11.79 -4.15 -19.04
C ASN A 191 -12.73 -3.85 -20.23
N PRO A 192 -13.00 -2.58 -20.56
CA PRO A 192 -13.89 -2.23 -21.67
C PRO A 192 -13.47 -2.84 -23.03
N LEU A 193 -12.20 -3.19 -23.21
CA LEU A 193 -11.68 -3.84 -24.41
C LEU A 193 -11.78 -5.38 -24.39
N SER A 194 -12.16 -5.99 -23.26
CA SER A 194 -12.27 -7.45 -23.11
C SER A 194 -13.29 -8.10 -24.05
N TRP A 195 -14.20 -7.32 -24.64
CA TRP A 195 -15.15 -7.79 -25.65
C TRP A 195 -14.54 -7.99 -27.05
N TYR A 196 -13.34 -7.45 -27.31
CA TYR A 196 -12.68 -7.47 -28.63
C TYR A 196 -11.50 -8.46 -28.73
N LEU A 197 -11.16 -9.14 -27.62
CA LEU A 197 -10.09 -10.14 -27.53
C LEU A 197 -10.72 -11.54 -27.44
#